data_AF-A0A956DRB6-F1
#
_entry.id   AF-A0A956DRB6-F1
#
_cell.length_a   1.000
_cell.length_b   1.000
_cell.length_c   1.000
_cell.angle_alpha   90.00
_cell.angle_beta   90.00
_cell.angle_gamma   90.00
#
_symmetry.space_group_name_H-M   'P 1'
#
loop_
_entity.id
_entity.type
_entity.pdbx_description
1 polymer ?
#
loop_
_entity_poly.entity_id
_entity_poly.type
_entity_poly.pdbx_seq_one_letter_code
_entity_poly.pdbx_strand_id
1 'polypeptide(L)'
;LAGPPPFNVSGQTAVTESGVGDGLLPAFGERSGQVEVSPADDHVDVEHGLLVPPLSTDRIMATPASALGDARSFWVSYVPSTTSTTFRIHLDTPPQRRVRFLWRAVSH
;
A
#
# COMPACT_ATOMS: atom_id res chain seq x y z
N LEU A 1 19.89 34.67 23.82
CA LEU A 1 20.01 33.57 22.83
C LEU A 1 18.99 32.50 23.22
N ALA A 2 17.79 32.56 22.64
CA ALA A 2 16.75 31.56 22.89
C ALA A 2 16.86 30.48 21.79
N GLY A 3 16.99 29.21 22.20
CA GLY A 3 16.98 28.06 21.30
C GLY A 3 15.59 27.81 20.70
N PRO A 4 15.48 27.04 19.61
CA PRO A 4 14.20 26.77 18.97
C PRO A 4 13.29 25.95 19.89
N PRO A 5 11.95 26.16 19.83
CA PRO A 5 11.00 25.40 20.64
C PRO A 5 10.92 23.93 20.17
N PRO A 6 10.55 23.00 21.05
CA PRO A 6 10.33 21.61 20.67
C PRO A 6 9.13 21.47 19.73
N PHE A 7 9.29 20.61 18.72
CA PHE A 7 8.26 20.21 17.77
C PHE A 7 7.12 19.50 18.51
N ASN A 8 5.91 20.01 18.33
CA ASN A 8 4.69 19.43 18.87
C ASN A 8 4.15 18.42 17.84
N VAL A 9 4.26 17.11 18.11
CA VAL A 9 3.63 16.07 17.27
C VAL A 9 2.25 15.77 17.82
N SER A 10 1.24 16.48 17.31
CA SER A 10 -0.16 16.07 17.43
C SER A 10 -0.48 15.12 16.28
N GLY A 11 -0.91 13.90 16.60
CA GLY A 11 -1.45 12.95 15.61
C GLY A 11 -1.02 11.50 15.81
N GLN A 12 -1.11 10.98 17.04
CA GLN A 12 -0.92 9.55 17.27
C GLN A 12 -2.22 8.84 16.87
N THR A 13 -2.32 8.41 15.61
CA THR A 13 -3.34 7.44 15.21
C THR A 13 -2.89 6.08 15.74
N ALA A 14 -3.72 5.49 16.60
CA ALA A 14 -3.41 4.25 17.31
C ALA A 14 -3.07 3.11 16.34
N VAL A 15 -1.84 2.61 16.42
CA VAL A 15 -1.50 1.25 15.97
C VAL A 15 -1.61 0.37 17.22
N THR A 16 -2.57 -0.56 17.24
CA THR A 16 -2.64 -1.57 18.28
C THR A 16 -1.56 -2.62 18.02
N GLU A 17 -0.34 -2.36 18.48
CA GLU A 17 0.71 -3.38 18.58
C GLU A 17 0.58 -4.07 19.94
N SER A 18 0.16 -5.33 19.94
CA SER A 18 0.38 -6.25 21.06
C SER A 18 1.51 -7.20 20.68
N GLY A 19 2.70 -6.98 21.25
CA GLY A 19 3.85 -7.86 21.08
C GLY A 19 5.12 -7.25 21.67
N VAL A 20 5.62 -7.85 22.74
CA VAL A 20 6.69 -7.33 23.61
C VAL A 20 8.08 -7.64 23.04
N GLY A 21 9.00 -6.67 23.09
CA GLY A 21 10.43 -6.93 23.33
C GLY A 21 11.40 -6.83 22.15
N ASP A 22 12.40 -5.96 22.34
CA ASP A 22 13.74 -5.98 21.74
C ASP A 22 13.86 -5.68 20.23
N GLY A 23 14.21 -4.42 19.90
CA GLY A 23 15.24 -4.07 18.91
C GLY A 23 15.19 -4.64 17.48
N LEU A 24 14.10 -5.28 17.06
CA LEU A 24 13.96 -5.86 15.73
C LEU A 24 13.33 -4.83 14.80
N LEU A 25 14.07 -4.53 13.72
CA LEU A 25 13.62 -3.85 12.52
C LEU A 25 12.16 -4.25 12.19
N PRO A 26 11.31 -3.32 11.69
CA PRO A 26 9.91 -3.63 11.39
C PRO A 26 9.85 -4.94 10.62
N ALA A 27 9.04 -5.88 11.13
CA ALA A 27 8.91 -7.23 10.63
C ALA A 27 8.93 -7.24 9.10
N PHE A 28 9.90 -7.96 8.52
CA PHE A 28 10.17 -7.94 7.09
C PHE A 28 8.91 -8.26 6.26
N GLY A 29 8.36 -7.20 5.67
CA GLY A 29 7.55 -7.08 4.45
C GLY A 29 6.52 -8.17 4.15
N GLU A 30 5.24 -7.81 4.27
CA GLU A 30 4.15 -8.57 3.68
C GLU A 30 4.43 -8.82 2.19
N ARG A 31 4.50 -10.11 1.80
CA ARG A 31 4.61 -10.51 0.39
C ARG A 31 3.26 -10.70 -0.27
N SER A 32 2.17 -10.43 0.45
CA SER A 32 0.80 -10.55 -0.03
C SER A 32 -0.13 -9.86 0.94
N GLY A 33 -1.29 -9.43 0.43
CA GLY A 33 -2.31 -8.84 1.27
C GLY A 33 -3.60 -8.61 0.51
N GLN A 34 -4.47 -7.80 1.11
CA GLN A 34 -5.70 -7.34 0.50
C GLN A 34 -5.80 -5.82 0.60
N VAL A 35 -6.43 -5.21 -0.39
CA VAL A 35 -6.71 -3.78 -0.39
C VAL A 35 -8.08 -3.53 -1.02
N GLU A 36 -8.70 -2.40 -0.70
CA GLU A 36 -9.96 -1.98 -1.30
C GLU A 36 -9.80 -0.63 -2.00
N VAL A 37 -10.35 -0.51 -3.21
CA VAL A 37 -10.57 0.77 -3.88
C VAL A 37 -11.96 1.27 -3.48
N SER A 38 -12.05 2.48 -2.94
CA SER A 38 -13.31 3.07 -2.51
C SER A 38 -14.14 3.58 -3.69
N PRO A 39 -15.47 3.75 -3.55
CA PRO A 39 -16.33 4.17 -4.66
C PRO A 39 -16.05 5.56 -5.24
N ALA A 40 -15.32 6.40 -4.50
CA ALA A 40 -14.95 7.75 -4.92
C ALA A 40 -13.58 7.80 -5.62
N ASP A 41 -12.81 6.72 -5.55
CA ASP A 41 -11.43 6.67 -6.02
C ASP A 41 -11.34 5.76 -7.23
N ASP A 42 -10.49 6.14 -8.18
CA ASP A 42 -10.09 5.31 -9.31
C ASP A 42 -8.78 4.55 -9.01
N HIS A 43 -8.20 4.71 -7.82
CA HIS A 43 -6.98 4.02 -7.45
C HIS A 43 -6.83 3.80 -5.95
N VAL A 44 -5.90 2.94 -5.59
CA VAL A 44 -5.40 2.79 -4.22
C VAL A 44 -3.91 2.55 -4.22
N ASP A 45 -3.21 3.23 -3.30
CA ASP A 45 -1.80 3.03 -3.03
C ASP A 45 -1.61 1.97 -1.96
N VAL A 46 -0.70 1.02 -2.21
CA VAL A 46 -0.42 -0.11 -1.33
C VAL A 46 1.06 -0.15 -1.03
N GLU A 47 1.39 0.00 0.26
CA GLU A 47 2.74 -0.23 0.75
C GLU A 47 2.94 -1.72 1.02
N HIS A 48 3.87 -2.36 0.30
CA HIS A 48 4.15 -3.80 0.47
C HIS A 48 5.26 -4.08 1.51
N GLY A 49 5.96 -3.05 2.00
CA GLY A 49 6.96 -3.19 3.06
C GLY A 49 8.18 -4.07 2.76
N LEU A 50 8.44 -4.44 1.50
CA LEU A 50 9.63 -5.23 1.12
C LEU A 50 10.82 -4.28 0.97
N LEU A 51 11.95 -4.65 1.57
CA LEU A 51 13.20 -3.86 1.53
C LEU A 51 13.87 -3.77 0.15
N VAL A 52 13.27 -4.32 -0.91
CA VAL A 52 13.85 -4.31 -2.26
C VAL A 52 13.10 -3.33 -3.16
N PRO A 53 13.45 -2.04 -3.11
CA PRO A 53 13.18 -1.12 -4.21
C PRO A 53 14.28 -1.25 -5.28
N PRO A 54 13.96 -1.21 -6.58
CA PRO A 54 12.63 -1.14 -7.15
C PRO A 54 12.01 -2.54 -7.31
N LEU A 55 10.74 -2.68 -6.97
CA LEU A 55 9.92 -3.68 -7.63
C LEU A 55 9.65 -3.17 -9.05
N SER A 56 10.13 -3.90 -10.07
CA SER A 56 9.64 -3.69 -11.43
C SER A 56 8.17 -4.09 -11.50
N THR A 57 7.43 -3.56 -12.49
CA THR A 57 6.00 -3.84 -12.70
C THR A 57 5.60 -5.30 -12.69
N ASP A 58 6.54 -6.14 -13.05
CA ASP A 58 6.35 -7.58 -13.23
C ASP A 58 6.41 -8.35 -11.91
N ARG A 59 6.61 -7.66 -10.78
CA ARG A 59 6.80 -8.27 -9.46
C ARG A 59 5.60 -8.17 -8.53
N ILE A 60 4.54 -7.45 -8.88
CA ILE A 60 3.28 -7.46 -8.16
C ILE A 60 2.20 -8.07 -9.05
N MET A 61 1.54 -9.10 -8.53
CA MET A 61 0.30 -9.62 -9.09
C MET A 61 -0.87 -9.12 -8.24
N ALA A 62 -1.82 -8.45 -8.85
CA ALA A 62 -3.10 -8.08 -8.24
C ALA A 62 -4.24 -8.84 -8.91
N THR A 63 -5.22 -9.27 -8.12
CA THR A 63 -6.40 -10.01 -8.58
C THR A 63 -7.64 -9.45 -7.90
N PRO A 64 -8.68 -9.04 -8.65
CA PRO A 64 -9.95 -8.64 -8.06
C PRO A 64 -10.56 -9.82 -7.29
N ALA A 65 -10.90 -9.61 -6.03
CA ALA A 65 -11.63 -10.55 -5.18
C ALA A 65 -13.12 -10.19 -5.04
N SER A 66 -13.55 -9.14 -5.75
CA SER A 66 -14.95 -8.75 -5.93
C SER A 66 -15.15 -8.23 -7.35
N ALA A 67 -16.42 -8.08 -7.77
CA ALA A 67 -16.74 -7.46 -9.05
C ALA A 67 -16.24 -6.01 -9.12
N LEU A 68 -15.65 -5.62 -10.25
CA LEU A 68 -15.14 -4.27 -10.50
C LEU A 68 -16.26 -3.21 -10.59
N GLY A 69 -17.51 -3.65 -10.77
CA GLY A 69 -18.65 -2.75 -10.94
C GLY A 69 -18.65 -2.13 -12.33
N ASP A 70 -18.63 -0.80 -12.39
CA ASP A 70 -18.61 -0.02 -13.64
C ASP A 70 -17.21 0.05 -14.28
N ALA A 71 -16.17 -0.23 -13.50
CA ALA A 71 -14.81 -0.35 -14.00
C ALA A 71 -14.69 -1.60 -14.90
N ARG A 72 -14.18 -1.41 -16.12
CA ARG A 72 -14.02 -2.47 -17.12
C ARG A 72 -12.63 -3.10 -17.07
N SER A 73 -11.67 -2.38 -16.53
CA SER A 73 -10.28 -2.83 -16.47
C SER A 73 -9.56 -2.27 -15.25
N PHE A 74 -8.44 -2.91 -14.92
CA PHE A 74 -7.53 -2.45 -13.88
C PHE A 74 -6.10 -2.66 -14.34
N TRP A 75 -5.18 -1.87 -13.80
CA TRP A 75 -3.74 -2.06 -14.02
C TRP A 75 -2.96 -1.71 -12.76
N VAL A 76 -1.73 -2.22 -12.68
CA VAL A 76 -0.81 -1.94 -11.58
C VAL A 76 0.31 -1.05 -12.10
N SER A 77 0.63 0.01 -11.38
CA SER A 77 1.82 0.83 -11.61
C SER A 77 2.60 1.01 -10.32
N TYR A 78 3.78 1.60 -10.41
CA TYR A 78 4.63 1.87 -9.26
C TYR A 78 4.80 3.37 -9.14
N VAL A 79 4.89 3.86 -7.89
CA VAL A 79 5.25 5.25 -7.67
C VAL A 79 6.75 5.36 -7.99
N PRO A 80 7.15 6.16 -9.00
CA PRO A 80 8.56 6.23 -9.40
C PRO A 80 9.40 6.81 -8.27
N SER A 81 10.11 5.94 -7.57
CA SER A 81 11.09 6.30 -6.54
C SER A 81 12.04 5.12 -6.32
N THR A 82 13.31 5.42 -6.12
CA THR A 82 14.37 4.44 -5.85
C THR A 82 14.26 3.80 -4.47
N THR A 83 13.35 4.28 -3.63
CA THR A 83 13.10 3.76 -2.28
C THR A 83 11.64 3.42 -2.02
N SER A 84 10.75 3.62 -3.01
CA SER A 84 9.33 3.37 -2.79
C SER A 84 9.05 1.87 -2.72
N THR A 85 8.36 1.52 -1.65
CA THR A 85 7.73 0.23 -1.39
C THR A 85 6.25 0.26 -1.75
N THR A 86 5.85 1.19 -2.61
CA THR A 86 4.46 1.49 -2.93
C THR A 86 4.15 1.14 -4.38
N PHE A 87 3.12 0.32 -4.57
CA PHE A 87 2.49 0.14 -5.86
C PHE A 87 1.08 0.73 -5.82
N ARG A 88 0.55 1.04 -7.00
CA ARG A 88 -0.79 1.58 -7.17
C ARG A 88 -1.61 0.62 -8.02
N ILE A 89 -2.80 0.27 -7.54
CA ILE A 89 -3.82 -0.40 -8.35
C ILE A 89 -4.75 0.69 -8.86
N HIS A 90 -4.95 0.75 -10.17
CA HIS A 90 -5.86 1.69 -10.83
C HIS A 90 -7.05 0.94 -11.41
N LEU A 91 -8.17 1.64 -11.50
CA LEU A 91 -9.37 1.31 -12.25
C LEU A 91 -9.54 2.34 -13.37
N ASP A 92 -10.15 1.95 -14.48
CA ASP A 92 -10.43 2.87 -15.59
C ASP A 92 -11.52 3.91 -15.28
N THR A 93 -12.35 3.64 -14.28
CA THR A 93 -13.32 4.58 -13.71
C THR A 93 -13.54 4.26 -12.23
N PRO A 94 -13.93 5.25 -11.40
CA PRO A 94 -14.35 4.98 -10.03
C PRO A 94 -15.49 3.96 -9.99
N PRO A 95 -15.46 2.98 -9.07
CA PRO A 95 -16.49 1.96 -8.97
C PRO A 95 -17.69 2.47 -8.16
N GLN A 96 -18.90 1.95 -8.36
CA GLN A 96 -20.07 2.34 -7.50
C GLN A 96 -20.06 1.70 -6.10
N ARG A 97 -19.13 0.77 -5.86
CA ARG A 97 -18.98 0.02 -4.61
C ARG A 97 -17.49 -0.25 -4.37
N ARG A 98 -17.14 -0.61 -3.15
CA ARG A 98 -15.77 -1.01 -2.84
C ARG A 98 -15.36 -2.20 -3.70
N VAL A 99 -14.18 -2.12 -4.28
CA VAL A 99 -13.57 -3.22 -5.04
C VAL A 99 -12.39 -3.75 -4.26
N ARG A 100 -12.48 -5.00 -3.81
CA ARG A 100 -11.41 -5.67 -3.09
C ARG A 100 -10.45 -6.33 -4.07
N PHE A 101 -9.16 -6.14 -3.85
CA PHE A 101 -8.08 -6.83 -4.54
C PHE A 101 -7.29 -7.68 -3.56
N LEU A 102 -6.91 -8.88 -3.98
CA LEU A 102 -5.82 -9.63 -3.39
C LEU A 102 -4.55 -9.30 -4.16
N TRP A 103 -3.44 -9.14 -3.46
CA TRP A 103 -2.16 -8.88 -4.09
C TRP A 103 -1.09 -9.81 -3.53
N ARG A 104 -0.06 -10.06 -4.34
CA ARG A 104 1.17 -10.73 -3.90
C ARG A 104 2.37 -10.20 -4.67
N ALA A 105 3.49 -10.12 -3.96
CA ALA A 105 4.80 -9.96 -4.55
C ALA A 105 5.30 -11.32 -5.05
N VAL A 106 5.74 -11.36 -6.30
CA VAL A 106 6.37 -12.54 -6.91
C VAL A 106 7.88 -12.32 -7.02
N SER A 107 8.64 -13.26 -6.45
CA SER A 107 10.08 -13.35 -6.69
C SER A 107 10.31 -14.22 -7.93
N HIS A 108 11.09 -13.71 -8.87
CA HIS A 108 11.55 -14.48 -10.01
C HIS A 108 12.79 -15.31 -9.67
#